data_AF-A0A6L8GXF1-F1
#
_entry.id   AF-A0A6L8GXF1-F1
#
_cell.length_a   1.000
_cell.length_b   1.000
_cell.length_c   1.000
_cell.angle_alpha   90.00
_cell.angle_beta   90.00
_cell.angle_gamma   90.00
#
_symmetry.space_group_name_H-M   'P 1'
#
loop_
_entity.id
_entity.type
_entity.pdbx_description
1 polymer ?
#
loop_
_entity_poly.entity_id
_entity_poly.type
_entity_poly.pdbx_seq_one_letter_code
_entity_poly.pdbx_strand_id
1 'polypeptide(L)'
;MPRVQPVYRCQACGSQTHQFFGRCPSCGAWNTLLEEAPPARSLTSQRDQPSSTAPRSQPMATVEPMAEVRISTGSGELDRV
;
A
#
# COMPACT_ATOMS: atom_id res chain seq x y z
N MET A 1 -7.28 0.11 2.66
CA MET A 1 -6.61 -0.26 3.92
C MET A 1 -5.48 -1.22 3.59
N PRO A 2 -4.23 -1.01 4.06
CA PRO A 2 -3.15 -1.97 3.82
C PRO A 2 -3.50 -3.30 4.48
N ARG A 3 -3.52 -4.39 3.71
CA ARG A 3 -3.76 -5.75 4.22
C ARG A 3 -2.50 -6.19 4.96
N VAL A 4 -2.65 -6.64 6.20
CA VAL A 4 -1.54 -7.22 6.94
C VAL A 4 -1.15 -8.52 6.25
N GLN A 5 0.10 -8.61 5.79
CA GLN A 5 0.65 -9.83 5.21
C GLN A 5 1.18 -10.71 6.35
N PRO A 6 0.88 -12.03 6.36
CA PRO A 6 1.43 -12.95 7.35
C PRO A 6 2.95 -13.01 7.21
N VAL A 7 3.64 -13.21 8.34
CA VAL A 7 5.08 -13.44 8.39
C VAL A 7 5.29 -14.86 8.91
N TYR A 8 6.10 -15.65 8.22
CA TYR A 8 6.46 -17.00 8.62
C TYR A 8 7.91 -17.02 9.10
N ARG A 9 8.16 -17.58 10.28
CA ARG A 9 9.51 -17.78 10.84
C ARG A 9 9.86 -19.26 10.84
N CYS A 10 11.08 -19.59 10.41
CA CYS A 10 11.63 -20.94 10.50
C CYS A 10 12.11 -21.25 11.92
N GLN A 11 11.62 -22.32 12.54
CA GLN A 11 12.07 -22.77 13.86
C GLN A 11 13.48 -23.37 13.88
N ALA A 12 14.01 -23.81 12.73
CA ALA A 12 15.34 -24.44 12.66
C ALA A 12 16.49 -23.43 12.48
N CYS A 13 16.25 -22.32 11.76
CA CYS A 13 17.31 -21.34 11.46
C CYS A 13 16.93 -19.88 11.74
N GLY A 14 15.68 -19.59 12.10
CA GLY A 14 15.21 -18.23 12.40
C GLY A 14 14.90 -17.35 11.18
N SER A 15 15.05 -17.84 9.95
CA SER A 15 14.73 -17.08 8.73
C SER A 15 13.26 -16.67 8.68
N GLN A 16 12.96 -15.46 8.21
CA GLN A 16 11.59 -14.96 8.01
C GLN A 16 11.22 -14.85 6.52
N THR A 17 9.97 -15.17 6.17
CA THR A 17 9.42 -15.09 4.80
C THR A 17 7.95 -14.64 4.84
N HIS A 18 7.47 -13.99 3.79
CA HIS A 18 6.07 -13.55 3.66
C HIS A 18 5.16 -14.58 2.97
N GLN A 19 5.73 -15.71 2.55
CA GLN A 19 5.01 -16.77 1.85
C GLN A 19 5.38 -18.14 2.42
N PHE A 20 4.37 -19.00 2.57
CA PHE A 20 4.53 -20.35 3.07
C PHE A 20 4.93 -21.30 1.92
N PHE A 21 6.07 -21.97 2.06
CA PHE A 21 6.62 -22.85 1.02
C PHE A 21 6.72 -24.32 1.43
N GLY A 22 6.29 -24.71 2.65
CA GLY A 22 6.46 -26.04 3.22
C GLY A 22 7.91 -26.42 3.57
N ARG A 23 8.90 -25.95 2.80
CA ARG A 23 10.34 -26.01 3.07
C ARG A 23 10.91 -24.62 3.34
N CYS A 24 11.83 -24.51 4.29
CA CYS A 24 12.58 -23.28 4.52
C CYS A 24 13.55 -23.01 3.34
N PRO A 25 13.52 -21.82 2.71
CA PRO A 25 14.45 -21.48 1.61
C PRO A 25 15.89 -21.24 2.08
N SER A 26 16.10 -20.94 3.37
CA SER A 26 17.43 -20.66 3.92
C SER A 26 18.18 -21.91 4.38
N CYS A 27 17.51 -22.83 5.09
CA CYS A 27 18.16 -24.04 5.63
C CYS A 27 17.67 -25.35 5.02
N GLY A 28 16.65 -25.33 4.15
CA GLY A 28 16.10 -26.54 3.52
C GLY A 28 15.25 -27.42 4.43
N ALA A 29 15.06 -27.08 5.71
CA ALA A 29 14.26 -27.86 6.63
C ALA A 29 12.76 -27.83 6.27
N TRP A 30 12.12 -29.00 6.33
CA TRP A 30 10.70 -29.18 6.04
C TRP A 30 9.83 -28.96 7.27
N ASN A 31 8.62 -28.41 7.08
CA ASN A 31 7.61 -28.20 8.14
C ASN A 31 8.11 -27.38 9.35
N THR A 32 9.09 -26.51 9.13
CA THR A 32 9.67 -25.65 10.18
C THR A 32 9.20 -24.20 10.11
N LEU A 33 8.51 -23.80 9.04
CA LEU A 33 7.95 -22.46 8.88
C LEU A 33 6.64 -22.35 9.66
N LEU A 34 6.59 -21.48 10.68
CA LEU A 34 5.39 -21.18 11.45
C LEU A 34 5.01 -19.71 11.29
N GLU A 35 3.70 -19.43 11.29
CA GLU A 35 3.18 -18.06 11.21
C GLU A 35 3.43 -17.31 12.53
N GLU A 36 4.11 -16.17 12.46
CA GLU A 36 4.22 -15.21 13.55
C GLU A 36 3.04 -14.22 13.45
N ALA A 37 2.30 -14.09 14.55
CA ALA A 37 1.29 -13.06 14.66
C ALA A 37 1.96 -11.67 14.49
N PRO A 38 1.35 -10.74 13.73
CA PRO A 38 1.88 -9.39 13.66
C PRO A 38 1.96 -8.83 15.09
N PRO A 39 3.04 -8.09 15.44
CA PRO A 39 3.09 -7.44 16.73
C PRO A 39 1.84 -6.58 16.86
N ALA A 40 1.13 -6.72 17.99
CA ALA A 40 -0.02 -5.88 18.29
C ALA A 40 0.45 -4.44 18.14
N ARG A 41 0.04 -3.77 17.05
CA ARG A 41 0.27 -2.34 16.92
C ARG A 41 -0.52 -1.73 18.05
N SER A 42 0.16 -1.35 19.13
CA SER A 42 -0.39 -0.41 20.10
C SER A 42 -0.85 0.77 19.28
N LEU A 43 -2.17 0.91 19.12
CA LEU A 43 -2.79 2.08 18.55
C LEU A 43 -2.65 3.19 19.58
N THR A 44 -1.42 3.60 19.86
CA THR A 44 -1.21 4.90 20.50
C THR A 44 -1.70 5.89 19.45
N SER A 45 -2.87 6.44 19.73
CA SER A 45 -3.55 7.44 18.91
C SER A 45 -2.68 8.69 18.81
N GLN A 46 -1.66 8.65 17.97
CA GLN A 46 -1.02 9.84 17.41
C GLN A 46 -1.88 10.29 16.24
N ARG A 47 -3.12 10.66 16.55
CA ARG A 47 -4.08 11.17 15.57
C ARG A 47 -4.65 12.48 16.07
N ASP A 48 -3.76 13.43 16.33
CA ASP A 48 -4.07 14.86 16.38
C ASP A 48 -2.75 15.64 16.27
N GLN A 49 -2.09 15.53 15.12
CA GLN A 49 -1.33 16.66 14.63
C GLN A 49 -2.04 17.15 13.37
N PRO A 50 -2.55 18.40 13.33
CA PRO A 50 -3.05 18.97 12.10
C PRO A 50 -1.86 19.13 11.16
N SER A 51 -1.63 18.12 10.32
CA SER A 51 -0.75 18.23 9.17
C SER A 51 -1.31 19.34 8.29
N SER A 52 -0.55 20.42 8.22
CA SER A 52 -0.77 21.61 7.39
C SER A 52 -1.41 21.28 6.04
N THR A 53 -2.55 21.92 5.77
CA THR A 53 -3.00 22.43 4.45
C THR A 53 -2.83 21.51 3.23
N ALA A 54 -2.99 20.20 3.37
CA ALA A 54 -3.14 19.32 2.21
C ALA A 54 -4.63 19.24 1.85
N PRO A 55 -5.03 19.47 0.58
CA PRO A 55 -6.42 19.28 0.18
C PRO A 55 -6.83 17.84 0.44
N ARG A 56 -7.93 17.66 1.17
CA ARG A 56 -8.53 16.33 1.39
C ARG A 56 -9.00 15.80 0.03
N SER A 57 -8.80 14.49 -0.19
CA SER A 57 -9.37 13.81 -1.35
C SER A 57 -10.89 13.97 -1.37
N GLN A 58 -11.46 14.33 -2.51
CA GLN A 58 -12.91 14.43 -2.71
C GLN A 58 -13.39 13.37 -3.71
N PRO A 59 -14.63 12.86 -3.56
CA PRO A 59 -15.25 12.00 -4.57
C PRO A 59 -15.31 12.68 -5.94
N MET A 60 -15.14 11.93 -7.04
CA MET A 60 -15.25 12.49 -8.39
C MET A 60 -16.61 13.15 -8.65
N ALA A 61 -17.68 12.61 -8.08
CA ALA A 61 -19.04 13.14 -8.23
C ALA A 61 -19.23 14.54 -7.62
N THR A 62 -18.35 14.98 -6.71
CA THR A 62 -18.43 16.30 -6.08
C THR A 62 -17.54 17.34 -6.76
N VAL A 63 -16.79 16.97 -7.80
CA VAL A 63 -15.95 17.91 -8.56
C VAL A 63 -16.83 18.62 -9.59
N GLU A 64 -17.00 19.93 -9.44
CA GLU A 64 -17.74 20.75 -10.39
C GLU A 64 -16.89 21.02 -11.66
N PRO A 65 -17.48 21.00 -12.86
CA PRO A 65 -16.77 21.33 -14.08
C PRO A 65 -16.39 22.81 -14.08
N MET A 66 -15.10 23.09 -14.17
CA MET A 66 -14.59 24.45 -14.27
C MET A 66 -14.55 24.87 -15.75
N ALA A 67 -15.03 26.07 -16.04
CA ALA A 67 -14.90 26.66 -17.37
C ALA A 67 -13.46 27.13 -17.57
N GLU A 68 -12.77 26.57 -18.55
CA GLU A 68 -11.39 26.91 -18.87
C GLU A 68 -11.23 27.24 -20.36
N VAL A 69 -10.30 28.15 -20.67
CA VAL A 69 -10.05 28.59 -22.05
C VAL A 69 -9.18 27.55 -22.74
N ARG A 70 -9.67 27.02 -23.87
CA ARG A 70 -8.89 26.12 -24.72
C ARG A 70 -7.72 26.86 -25.36
N ILE A 71 -6.54 26.26 -25.34
CA ILE A 71 -5.35 26.74 -26.05
C ILE A 71 -5.18 25.86 -27.28
N SER A 72 -5.22 26.46 -28.48
CA SER A 72 -4.92 25.73 -29.73
C SER A 72 -3.43 25.46 -29.83
N THR A 73 -3.10 24.24 -30.24
CA THR A 73 -1.72 23.81 -30.46
C THR A 73 -1.23 24.11 -31.88
N GLY A 74 -2.13 24.50 -32.80
CA GLY A 74 -1.84 24.74 -34.20
C GLY A 74 -1.74 23.47 -35.06
N SER A 75 -1.96 22.30 -34.45
CA SER A 75 -1.99 21.01 -35.16
C SER A 75 -3.39 20.42 -35.09
N GLY A 76 -3.99 20.16 -36.25
CA GLY A 76 -5.38 19.68 -36.34
C GLY A 76 -5.61 18.30 -35.73
N GLU A 77 -4.57 17.51 -35.51
CA GLU A 77 -4.65 16.22 -34.82
C GLU A 77 -4.76 16.36 -33.29
N LEU A 78 -4.08 17.35 -32.70
CA LEU A 78 -4.12 17.57 -31.24
C LEU A 78 -5.29 18.47 -30.81
N ASP A 79 -5.85 19.25 -31.75
CA ASP A 79 -6.97 20.16 -31.50
C ASP A 79 -8.34 19.50 -31.80
N ARG A 80 -8.43 18.16 -31.81
CA ARG A 80 -9.66 17.41 -32.17
C ARG A 80 -10.76 17.41 -31.11
N VAL A 81 -10.49 17.88 -29.89
CA VAL A 81 -11.39 17.81 -28.73
C VAL A 81 -11.46 19.13 -28.00
#